data_AF-A0A961HLY4-F1
#
_entry.id   AF-A0A961HLY4-F1
#
_cell.length_a   1.000
_cell.length_b   1.000
_cell.length_c   1.000
_cell.angle_alpha   90.00
_cell.angle_beta   90.00
_cell.angle_gamma   90.00
#
_symmetry.space_group_name_H-M   'P 1'
#
loop_
_entity.id
_entity.type
_entity.pdbx_description
1 polymer ?
#
loop_
_entity_poly.entity_id
_entity_poly.type
_entity_poly.pdbx_seq_one_letter_code
_entity_poly.pdbx_strand_id
1 'polypeptide(L)' 'MSHRVLLTGGTGFVGGNVASVLAGRGADVLCAVRRDPGPDFPW' A
#
# COMPACT_ATOMS: atom_id res chain seq x y z
N MET A 1 -9.88 -1.55 -19.57
CA MET A 1 -8.57 -0.94 -19.25
C MET A 1 -8.28 -1.26 -17.79
N SER A 2 -7.15 -1.91 -17.48
CA SER A 2 -6.74 -2.10 -16.08
C SER A 2 -6.11 -0.80 -15.57
N HIS A 3 -6.60 -0.29 -14.44
CA HIS A 3 -5.97 0.84 -13.76
C HIS A 3 -4.83 0.30 -12.90
N ARG A 4 -3.61 0.77 -13.13
CA ARG A 4 -2.45 0.45 -12.30
C ARG A 4 -2.27 1.52 -11.24
N VAL A 5 -2.19 1.10 -9.98
CA VAL A 5 -2.13 2.01 -8.81
C VAL A 5 -0.91 1.66 -7.96
N LEU A 6 -0.05 2.66 -7.72
CA LEU A 6 1.00 2.57 -6.71
C LEU A 6 0.46 3.09 -5.37
N LEU A 7 0.46 2.25 -4.36
CA LEU A 7 -0.05 2.58 -3.02
C LEU A 7 1.08 2.59 -1.99
N THR A 8 1.33 3.74 -1.37
CA THR A 8 2.23 3.85 -0.22
C THR A 8 1.48 3.58 1.08
N GLY A 9 2.13 2.93 2.05
CA GLY A 9 1.50 2.66 3.35
C GLY A 9 0.45 1.54 3.31
N GLY A 10 0.44 0.73 2.26
CA GLY A 10 -0.49 -0.39 2.08
C GLY A 10 -0.39 -1.49 3.16
N THR A 11 0.66 -1.46 3.98
CA THR A 11 0.84 -2.38 5.12
C THR A 11 0.16 -1.90 6.40
N GLY A 12 -0.27 -0.64 6.47
CA GLY A 12 -1.00 -0.09 7.63
C GLY A 12 -2.50 -0.40 7.59
N PHE A 13 -3.21 -0.10 8.69
CA PHE A 13 -4.64 -0.38 8.82
C PHE A 13 -5.48 0.20 7.67
N VAL A 14 -5.37 1.50 7.42
CA VAL A 14 -6.13 2.17 6.35
C VAL A 14 -5.65 1.70 4.97
N GLY A 15 -4.33 1.67 4.77
CA GLY A 15 -3.75 1.31 3.48
C GLY A 15 -4.10 -0.11 3.03
N GLY A 16 -4.13 -1.08 3.94
CA GLY A 16 -4.50 -2.45 3.62
C GLY A 16 -5.97 -2.58 3.18
N ASN A 17 -6.88 -1.85 3.84
CA ASN A 17 -8.29 -1.80 3.43
C ASN A 17 -8.45 -1.14 2.06
N VAL A 18 -7.74 -0.04 1.79
CA VAL A 18 -7.74 0.61 0.48
C VAL A 18 -7.22 -0.33 -0.61
N ALA A 19 -6.12 -1.04 -0.37
CA ALA A 19 -5.57 -2.03 -1.29
C ALA A 19 -6.59 -3.12 -1.64
N SER A 20 -7.27 -3.66 -0.63
CA SER A 20 -8.30 -4.69 -0.79
C SER A 20 -9.47 -4.21 -1.66
N VAL A 21 -9.99 -3.02 -1.39
CA VAL A 21 -11.11 -2.45 -2.18
C VAL A 21 -10.70 -2.19 -3.63
N LEU A 22 -9.50 -1.64 -3.87
CA LEU A 22 -9.00 -1.37 -5.21
C LEU A 22 -8.77 -2.66 -6.01
N ALA A 23 -8.15 -3.67 -5.40
CA ALA A 23 -7.94 -4.98 -6.02
C ALA A 23 -9.29 -5.66 -6.35
N GLY A 24 -10.25 -5.61 -5.42
CA GLY A 24 -11.61 -6.12 -5.64
C GLY A 24 -12.38 -5.43 -6.77
N ARG A 25 -11.98 -4.21 -7.15
CA ARG A 25 -12.52 -3.46 -8.31
C ARG A 25 -11.73 -3.67 -9.61
N GLY A 26 -10.74 -4.56 -9.61
CA GLY A 26 -9.95 -4.91 -10.80
C GLY A 26 -8.75 -4.00 -11.09
N ALA A 27 -8.30 -3.21 -10.10
CA ALA A 27 -7.05 -2.47 -10.23
C ALA A 27 -5.83 -3.39 -10.03
N ASP A 28 -4.75 -3.14 -10.78
CA ASP A 28 -3.43 -3.72 -10.53
C ASP A 28 -2.73 -2.87 -9.46
N VAL A 29 -2.81 -3.32 -8.19
CA VAL A 29 -2.33 -2.57 -7.02
C VAL A 29 -0.93 -3.02 -6.65
N LEU A 30 0.03 -2.09 -6.71
CA LEU A 30 1.39 -2.27 -6.23
C LEU A 30 1.56 -1.54 -4.91
N CYS A 31 1.78 -2.28 -3.82
CA CYS A 31 2.06 -1.69 -2.51
C CYS A 31 3.55 -1.37 -2.38
N ALA A 32 3.90 -0.08 -2.34
CA ALA A 32 5.24 0.36 -2.00
C ALA A 32 5.45 0.21 -0.49
N VAL A 33 6.32 -0.74 -0.14
CA VAL A 33 6.76 -0.93 1.25
C VAL A 33 7.98 -0.06 1.53
N ARG A 34 7.98 0.53 2.73
CA ARG A 34 9.11 1.30 3.23
C ARG A 34 10.20 0.30 3.63
N ARG A 35 11.47 0.65 3.45
CA ARG A 35 12.56 -0.03 4.15
C ARG A 35 12.43 0.28 5.65
N ASP A 36 12.83 -0.67 6.50
CA ASP A 36 13.00 -0.43 7.94
C ASP A 36 13.84 0.86 8.14
N PRO A 37 13.27 1.89 8.80
CA PRO A 37 13.96 3.16 8.98
C PRO A 37 15.09 3.08 10.02
N GLY A 38 15.23 1.96 10.73
CA GLY A 38 16.29 1.74 11.71
C GLY A 38 15.92 2.18 13.13
N PRO A 39 16.81 1.93 14.10
CA PRO A 39 16.52 2.07 15.53
C PRO A 39 16.27 3.50 16.00
N ASP A 40 16.73 4.49 15.24
CA ASP A 40 16.60 5.92 15.58
C ASP A 40 15.32 6.55 15.00
N PHE A 41 14.42 5.75 14.39
CA PHE A 41 13.18 6.28 13.84
C PHE A 41 12.24 6.70 14.99
N PRO A 42 11.70 7.93 14.95
CA PRO A 42 11.07 8.56 16.12
C PRO A 42 9.70 7.98 16.54
N TRP A 43 9.19 6.94 15.86
CA TRP A 43 7.96 6.23 16.22
C TRP A 43 7.92 4.79 15.69
#